data_AF-A0A958IRH7-F1
#
_entry.id   AF-A0A958IRH7-F1
#
_cell.length_a   1.000
_cell.length_b   1.000
_cell.length_c   1.000
_cell.angle_alpha   90.00
_cell.angle_beta   90.00
_cell.angle_gamma   90.00
#
_symmetry.space_group_name_H-M   'P 1'
#
loop_
_entity.id
_entity.type
_entity.pdbx_description
1 polymer ?
#
loop_
_entity_poly.entity_id
_entity_poly.type
_entity_poly.pdbx_seq_one_letter_code
_entity_poly.pdbx_strand_id
1 'polypeptide(L)'
;MSKLKQLLHSPRIHVALATGLSIVVLAYVSKRILPEPIRVAYLAIPPLLMTFHEYVLNRYPETRMAKTAYWVMAIFAATVVVILVHV
;
A
#
# COMPACT_ATOMS: atom_id res chain seq x y z
N MET A 1 -0.02 9.55 -27.34
CA MET A 1 -0.60 8.72 -26.26
C MET A 1 -1.46 9.62 -25.36
N SER A 2 -2.61 9.14 -24.86
CA SER A 2 -3.48 9.95 -24.01
C SER A 2 -2.83 10.22 -22.64
N LYS A 3 -3.03 11.42 -22.08
CA LYS A 3 -2.52 11.83 -20.76
C LYS A 3 -2.88 10.84 -19.64
N LEU A 4 -4.06 10.21 -19.74
CA LEU A 4 -4.54 9.19 -18.81
C LEU A 4 -3.66 7.93 -18.80
N LYS A 5 -3.21 7.48 -19.97
CA LYS A 5 -2.32 6.32 -20.08
C LYS A 5 -0.95 6.60 -19.45
N GLN A 6 -0.50 7.85 -19.51
CA GLN A 6 0.77 8.29 -18.92
C GLN A 6 0.70 8.37 -17.39
N LEU A 7 -0.43 8.84 -16.84
CA LEU A 7 -0.73 8.80 -15.41
C LEU A 7 -0.74 7.36 -14.88
N LEU A 8 -1.46 6.46 -15.56
CA LEU A 8 -1.53 5.06 -15.15
C LEU A 8 -0.17 4.35 -15.19
N HIS A 9 0.81 4.83 -15.96
CA HIS A 9 2.15 4.25 -16.01
C HIS A 9 3.09 4.78 -14.91
N SER A 10 2.64 5.75 -14.11
CA SER A 10 3.45 6.37 -13.07
C SER A 10 3.65 5.43 -11.86
N PRO A 11 4.91 5.22 -11.41
CA PRO A 11 5.23 4.50 -10.18
C PRO A 11 4.39 4.93 -8.97
N ARG A 12 4.18 6.24 -8.81
CA ARG A 12 3.42 6.80 -7.70
C ARG A 12 1.96 6.36 -7.70
N ILE A 13 1.35 6.26 -8.89
CA ILE A 13 -0.06 5.87 -9.04
C ILE A 13 -0.25 4.39 -8.73
N HIS A 14 0.66 3.52 -9.18
CA HIS A 14 0.58 2.10 -8.83
C HIS A 14 0.67 1.86 -7.32
N VAL A 15 1.57 2.54 -6.62
CA VAL A 15 1.69 2.42 -5.15
C VAL A 15 0.46 3.01 -4.45
N ALA A 16 -0.05 4.16 -4.92
CA ALA A 16 -1.27 4.76 -4.37
C ALA A 16 -2.50 3.85 -4.55
N LEU A 17 -2.65 3.23 -5.72
CA LEU A 17 -3.73 2.27 -6.00
C LEU A 17 -3.61 1.02 -5.14
N ALA A 18 -2.42 0.44 -5.02
CA ALA A 18 -2.19 -0.72 -4.16
C ALA A 18 -2.49 -0.41 -2.69
N THR A 19 -2.11 0.79 -2.24
CA THR A 19 -2.40 1.29 -0.88
C THR A 19 -3.90 1.45 -0.66
N GLY A 20 -4.59 2.14 -1.56
CA GLY A 20 -6.04 2.33 -1.47
C GLY A 20 -6.81 1.01 -1.46
N LEU A 21 -6.43 0.07 -2.34
CA LEU A 21 -7.01 -1.27 -2.37
C LEU A 21 -6.78 -2.00 -1.05
N SER A 22 -5.56 -1.94 -0.50
CA SER A 22 -5.21 -2.57 0.78
C SER A 22 -6.00 -2.01 1.96
N ILE A 23 -6.24 -0.69 2.00
CA ILE A 23 -7.09 -0.07 3.01
C ILE A 23 -8.52 -0.59 2.91
N VAL A 24 -9.08 -0.67 1.69
CA VAL A 24 -10.44 -1.20 1.47
C VAL A 24 -10.54 -2.65 1.92
N VAL A 25 -9.55 -3.48 1.59
CA VAL A 25 -9.49 -4.89 2.02
C VAL A 25 -9.42 -4.97 3.55
N LEU A 26 -8.52 -4.25 4.20
CA LEU A 26 -8.41 -4.26 5.66
C LEU A 26 -9.70 -3.78 6.35
N ALA A 27 -10.32 -2.72 5.83
CA ALA A 27 -11.58 -2.22 6.36
C ALA A 27 -12.71 -3.25 6.21
N TYR A 28 -12.76 -3.94 5.07
CA TYR A 28 -13.74 -5.01 4.84
C TYR A 28 -13.52 -6.19 5.80
N VAL A 29 -12.28 -6.69 5.90
CA VAL A 29 -11.91 -7.81 6.77
C VAL A 29 -12.18 -7.44 8.24
N SER A 30 -11.80 -6.24 8.67
CA SER A 30 -12.06 -5.72 10.01
C SER A 30 -13.54 -5.64 10.37
N LYS A 31 -14.43 -5.43 9.39
CA LYS A 31 -15.87 -5.28 9.64
C LYS A 31 -16.64 -6.59 9.51
N ARG A 32 -16.18 -7.50 8.66
CA ARG A 32 -16.95 -8.69 8.23
C ARG A 32 -16.38 -10.01 8.68
N ILE A 33 -15.08 -10.11 8.92
CA ILE A 33 -14.39 -11.38 9.19
C ILE A 33 -13.90 -11.43 10.63
N LEU A 34 -13.32 -10.33 11.13
CA LEU A 34 -12.69 -10.29 12.43
C LEU A 34 -13.71 -10.14 13.57
N PRO A 35 -13.54 -10.88 14.69
CA PRO A 35 -14.40 -10.75 15.86
C PRO A 35 -14.20 -9.42 16.59
N GLU A 36 -12.98 -8.87 16.54
CA GLU A 36 -12.64 -7.55 17.07
C GLU A 36 -12.18 -6.61 15.95
N PRO A 37 -12.58 -5.32 15.99
CA PRO A 37 -12.17 -4.35 14.99
C PRO A 37 -10.66 -4.10 15.06
N ILE A 38 -10.02 -4.07 13.89
CA ILE A 38 -8.61 -3.72 13.76
C ILE A 38 -8.40 -2.30 14.30
N ARG A 39 -7.43 -2.13 15.21
CA ARG A 39 -7.09 -0.80 15.73
C ARG A 39 -6.66 0.12 14.59
N VAL A 40 -7.07 1.38 14.65
CA VAL A 40 -6.75 2.41 13.64
C VAL A 40 -5.26 2.48 13.30
N ALA A 41 -4.39 2.21 14.28
CA ALA A 41 -2.94 2.14 14.09
C ALA A 41 -2.51 1.14 12.99
N TYR A 42 -3.13 -0.04 12.92
CA TYR A 42 -2.78 -1.06 11.93
C TYR A 42 -3.35 -0.76 10.53
N LEU A 43 -4.50 -0.07 10.47
CA LEU A 43 -5.06 0.43 9.21
C LEU A 43 -4.16 1.49 8.56
N ALA A 44 -3.31 2.16 9.33
CA ALA A 44 -2.36 3.14 8.84
C ALA A 44 -1.07 2.52 8.26
N ILE A 45 -0.85 1.21 8.38
CA ILE A 45 0.38 0.56 7.88
C ILE A 45 0.55 0.70 6.36
N PRO A 46 -0.46 0.41 5.51
CA PRO A 46 -0.34 0.64 4.08
C PRO A 46 -0.02 2.10 3.69
N PRO A 47 -0.72 3.14 4.19
CA PRO A 47 -0.37 4.53 3.86
C PRO A 47 0.98 4.98 4.43
N LEU A 48 1.45 4.41 5.54
CA LEU A 48 2.82 4.63 6.02
C LEU A 48 3.87 4.09 5.05
N LEU A 49 3.66 2.91 4.47
CA LEU A 49 4.56 2.37 3.44
C LEU A 49 4.55 3.21 2.15
N MET A 50 3.38 3.75 1.76
CA MET A 50 3.28 4.68 0.63
C MET A 50 4.07 5.96 0.85
N THR A 51 3.96 6.58 2.03
CA THR A 51 4.71 7.80 2.34
C THR A 51 6.21 7.55 2.38
N PHE A 52 6.63 6.39 2.90
CA PHE A 52 8.04 5.99 2.86
C PHE A 52 8.54 5.76 1.43
N HIS A 53 7.74 5.12 0.57
CA HIS A 53 8.05 5.01 -0.85
C HIS A 53 8.23 6.38 -1.50
N GLU A 54 7.35 7.33 -1.22
CA GLU A 54 7.45 8.68 -1.79
C GLU A 54 8.71 9.41 -1.33
N TYR A 55 9.09 9.25 -0.06
CA TYR A 55 10.36 9.75 0.46
C TYR A 55 11.56 9.12 -0.25
N VAL A 56 11.60 7.78 -0.38
CA VAL A 56 12.69 7.05 -1.03
C VAL A 56 12.77 7.39 -2.53
N LEU A 57 11.64 7.49 -3.21
CA LEU A 57 11.59 7.83 -4.64
C LEU A 57 12.12 9.25 -4.90
N ASN A 58 11.82 10.20 -4.01
CA ASN A 58 12.30 11.57 -4.13
C ASN A 58 13.79 11.71 -3.75
N ARG A 59 14.27 10.92 -2.78
CA ARG A 59 15.65 11.01 -2.28
C ARG A 59 16.64 10.16 -3.10
N TYR A 60 16.20 9.02 -3.62
CA TYR A 60 17.04 8.00 -4.26
C TYR A 60 16.36 7.36 -5.50
N PRO A 61 16.05 8.13 -6.56
CA PRO A 61 15.27 7.66 -7.71
C PRO A 61 15.92 6.51 -8.49
N GLU A 62 17.26 6.42 -8.50
CA GLU A 62 18.05 5.43 -9.24
C GLU A 62 18.21 4.09 -8.49
N THR A 63 17.82 4.03 -7.21
CA THR A 63 18.09 2.83 -6.39
C THR A 63 17.10 1.71 -6.67
N ARG A 64 17.54 0.46 -6.48
CA ARG A 64 16.64 -0.72 -6.55
C ARG A 64 15.46 -0.61 -5.57
N MET A 65 15.60 0.17 -4.51
CA MET A 65 14.54 0.47 -3.55
C MET A 65 13.48 1.43 -4.10
N ALA A 66 13.72 2.17 -5.18
CA ALA A 66 12.71 3.00 -5.84
C ALA A 66 11.80 2.18 -6.79
N LYS A 67 12.06 0.88 -6.97
CA LYS A 67 11.23 0.01 -7.82
C LYS A 67 9.85 -0.18 -7.20
N THR A 68 8.85 0.35 -7.90
CA THR A 68 7.42 0.27 -7.59
C THR A 68 6.96 -1.11 -7.14
N ALA A 69 7.42 -2.17 -7.82
CA ALA A 69 7.00 -3.55 -7.56
C ALA A 69 7.34 -4.00 -6.13
N TYR A 70 8.49 -3.60 -5.57
CA TYR A 70 8.85 -3.97 -4.20
C TYR A 70 7.91 -3.34 -3.18
N TRP A 71 7.51 -2.08 -3.39
CA TRP A 71 6.59 -1.38 -2.50
C TRP A 71 5.17 -1.89 -2.59
N VAL A 72 4.69 -2.21 -3.80
CA VAL A 72 3.40 -2.87 -3.98
C VAL A 72 3.38 -4.22 -3.26
N MET A 73 4.43 -5.04 -3.43
CA MET A 73 4.56 -6.31 -2.71
C MET A 73 4.65 -6.13 -1.20
N ALA A 74 5.38 -5.12 -0.72
CA ALA A 74 5.48 -4.81 0.71
C ALA A 74 4.13 -4.39 1.31
N ILE A 75 3.35 -3.58 0.60
CA ILE A 75 1.99 -3.17 1.02
C ILE A 75 1.06 -4.37 1.11
N PHE A 76 1.06 -5.25 0.10
CA PHE A 76 0.26 -6.47 0.14
C PHE A 76 0.70 -7.42 1.25
N ALA A 77 2.00 -7.65 1.40
CA ALA A 77 2.54 -8.49 2.46
C ALA A 77 2.16 -7.95 3.86
N ALA A 78 2.32 -6.64 4.08
CA ALA A 78 1.92 -5.99 5.32
C ALA A 78 0.42 -6.15 5.60
N THR A 79 -0.41 -6.03 4.56
CA THR A 79 -1.86 -6.22 4.67
C THR A 79 -2.21 -7.64 5.10
N VAL A 80 -1.58 -8.65 4.47
CA VAL A 80 -1.77 -10.05 4.85
C VAL A 80 -1.29 -10.31 6.27
N VAL A 81 -0.14 -9.79 6.67
CA VAL A 81 0.39 -9.93 8.04
C VAL A 81 -0.56 -9.33 9.07
N VAL A 82 -1.09 -8.12 8.82
CA VAL A 82 -2.06 -7.48 9.72
C VAL A 82 -3.30 -8.34 9.90
N ILE A 83 -3.82 -8.91 8.81
CA ILE A 83 -4.97 -9.81 8.86
C ILE A 83 -4.63 -11.07 9.67
N LEU A 84 -3.53 -11.75 9.37
CA LEU A 84 -3.13 -12.99 10.05
C LEU A 84 -2.86 -12.82 11.55
N VAL A 85 -2.41 -11.64 11.99
CA VAL A 85 -2.17 -11.36 13.41
C VAL A 85 -3.47 -11.11 14.18
N HIS A 86 -4.53 -10.68 13.50
CA HIS A 86 -5.81 -10.34 14.13
C HIS A 86 -6.88 -11.42 13.97
N VAL A 87 -6.76 -12.29 12.95
CA VAL A 87 -7.62 -13.48 12.75
C VAL A 87 -7.33 -14.51 13.83
#